data_AF-A0A9D1CXI0-F1
#
_entry.id   AF-A0A9D1CXI0-F1
#
_cell.length_a   1.000
_cell.length_b   1.000
_cell.length_c   1.000
_cell.angle_alpha   90.00
_cell.angle_beta   90.00
_cell.angle_gamma   90.00
#
_symmetry.space_group_name_H-M   'P 1'
#
loop_
_entity.id
_entity.type
_entity.pdbx_description
1 polymer ?
#
loop_
_entity_poly.entity_id
_entity_poly.type
_entity_poly.pdbx_seq_one_letter_code
_entity_poly.pdbx_strand_id
1 'polypeptide(L)' 'KMPNNLLKLKEKAVNKPSFLMVLSGSNYSYKRDDGVYVVSIGSLKN' A
#
# COMPACT_ATOMS: atom_id res chain seq x y z
N LYS A 1 11.99 -2.62 10.35
CA LYS A 1 11.03 -3.64 9.90
C LYS A 1 9.77 -2.93 9.42
N MET A 2 9.37 -3.09 8.16
CA MET A 2 8.17 -2.43 7.66
C MET A 2 6.91 -2.97 8.38
N PRO A 3 5.97 -2.11 8.80
CA PRO A 3 4.80 -2.55 9.56
C PRO A 3 3.88 -3.42 8.72
N ASN A 4 3.38 -4.52 9.31
CA ASN A 4 2.51 -5.50 8.64
C ASN A 4 1.02 -5.24 8.89
N ASN A 5 0.68 -4.08 9.44
CA ASN A 5 -0.66 -3.72 9.86
C ASN A 5 -1.66 -3.73 8.70
N LEU A 6 -1.20 -3.34 7.50
CA LEU A 6 -2.05 -3.32 6.31
C LEU A 6 -2.48 -4.73 5.86
N LEU A 7 -1.60 -5.73 6.02
CA LEU A 7 -1.96 -7.14 5.75
C LEU A 7 -2.96 -7.66 6.80
N LYS A 8 -2.75 -7.32 8.08
CA LYS A 8 -3.71 -7.65 9.15
C LYS A 8 -5.08 -6.98 8.94
N LEU A 9 -5.10 -5.76 8.39
CA LEU A 9 -6.33 -5.05 8.09
C LEU A 9 -7.09 -5.71 6.93
N LYS A 10 -6.39 -6.21 5.91
CA LYS A 10 -7.00 -6.97 4.80
C LYS A 10 -7.79 -8.17 5.30
N GLU A 11 -7.33 -8.86 6.34
CA GLU A 11 -8.04 -10.00 6.93
C GLU A 11 -9.31 -9.61 7.69
N LYS A 12 -9.39 -8.36 8.17
CA LYS A 12 -10.54 -7.82 8.93
C LYS A 12 -11.51 -7.02 8.07
N ALA A 13 -11.16 -6.76 6.80
CA ALA A 13 -12.00 -5.98 5.91
C ALA A 13 -13.26 -6.79 5.52
N VAL A 14 -14.44 -6.20 5.72
CA VAL A 14 -15.74 -6.82 5.39
C VAL A 14 -15.81 -7.18 3.91
N ASN A 15 -15.24 -6.33 3.05
CA ASN A 15 -15.07 -6.58 1.63
C ASN A 15 -13.59 -6.77 1.31
N LYS A 16 -13.28 -7.79 0.51
CA LYS A 16 -11.91 -8.05 0.06
C LYS A 16 -11.45 -6.91 -0.85
N PRO A 17 -10.39 -6.16 -0.49
CA PRO A 17 -9.90 -5.08 -1.33
C PRO A 17 -9.26 -5.63 -2.61
N SER A 18 -9.49 -4.94 -3.74
CA SER A 18 -8.87 -5.29 -5.03
C SER A 18 -7.35 -5.07 -5.02
N PHE A 19 -6.86 -4.13 -4.22
CA PHE A 19 -5.43 -3.87 -4.01
C PHE A 19 -5.18 -3.21 -2.65
N LEU A 20 -3.92 -3.25 -2.19
CA LEU A 20 -3.46 -2.55 -0.99
C LEU A 20 -2.40 -1.51 -1.36
N MET A 21 -2.47 -0.32 -0.76
CA MET A 21 -1.54 0.77 -1.03
C MET A 21 -1.12 1.49 0.25
N VAL A 22 0.14 1.96 0.28
CA VAL A 22 0.66 2.93 1.25
C VAL A 22 1.09 4.18 0.48
N LEU A 23 0.54 5.33 0.85
CA LEU A 23 1.02 6.63 0.39
C LEU A 23 2.27 7.02 1.18
N SER A 24 3.30 7.44 0.46
CA SER A 24 4.59 7.80 1.05
C SER A 24 5.07 9.15 0.53
N GLY A 25 5.78 9.90 1.37
CA GLY A 25 6.56 11.08 0.96
C GLY A 25 7.86 10.73 0.21
N SER A 26 8.12 9.45 -0.05
CA SER A 26 9.21 9.00 -0.93
C SER A 26 9.05 9.56 -2.36
N ASN A 27 10.16 9.66 -3.09
CA ASN A 27 10.16 10.07 -4.51
C ASN A 27 10.01 8.88 -5.48
N TYR A 28 9.92 7.65 -4.96
CA TYR A 28 9.81 6.44 -5.78
C TYR A 28 8.61 5.60 -5.37
N SER A 29 7.98 5.02 -6.38
CA SER A 29 6.86 4.09 -6.24
C SER A 29 7.32 2.69 -6.61
N TYR A 30 6.88 1.67 -5.86
CA TYR A 30 7.23 0.28 -6.13
C TYR A 30 6.18 -0.67 -5.57
N LYS A 31 6.23 -1.92 -6.02
CA LYS A 31 5.42 -3.02 -5.47
C LYS A 31 6.31 -3.88 -4.60
N ARG A 32 5.88 -4.14 -3.37
CA ARG A 32 6.53 -5.09 -2.46
C ARG A 32 6.22 -6.53 -2.88
N ASP A 33 7.05 -7.47 -2.43
CA ASP A 33 6.88 -8.91 -2.69
C ASP A 33 5.54 -9.46 -2.15
N ASP A 34 4.98 -8.83 -1.11
CA ASP A 34 3.67 -9.16 -0.55
C ASP A 34 2.47 -8.54 -1.28
N GLY A 35 2.72 -7.88 -2.41
CA GLY A 35 1.70 -7.32 -3.29
C GLY A 35 1.17 -5.93 -2.89
N VAL A 36 1.72 -5.31 -1.84
CA VAL A 36 1.37 -3.94 -1.43
C VAL A 36 2.06 -2.91 -2.34
N TYR A 37 1.29 -1.96 -2.86
CA TYR A 37 1.81 -0.82 -3.59
C TYR A 37 2.32 0.26 -2.63
N VAL A 38 3.57 0.65 -2.74
CA VAL A 38 4.09 1.85 -2.07
C VAL A 38 4.15 2.94 -3.12
N VAL A 39 3.32 3.96 -2.96
CA VAL A 39 3.13 5.01 -3.96
C VAL A 39 3.58 6.34 -3.40
N SER A 40 4.47 7.00 -4.13
CA SER A 40 4.86 8.38 -3.86
C SER A 40 3.66 9.32 -4.01
N ILE A 41 3.43 10.19 -3.04
CA ILE A 41 2.41 11.25 -3.13
C ILE A 41 2.65 12.13 -4.37
N GLY A 42 3.91 12.38 -4.73
CA GLY A 42 4.27 13.16 -5.92
C GLY A 42 3.97 12.45 -7.25
N SER A 43 3.74 11.14 -7.24
CA SER A 43 3.32 10.37 -8.42
C SER A 43 1.81 10.43 -8.68
N LEU A 44 1.01 10.92 -7.73
CA LEU A 44 -0.42 11.08 -7.92
C LEU A 44 -0.70 12.37 -8.69
N LYS A 45 -1.40 12.27 -9.82
CA LYS A 45 -1.91 13.41 -10.60
C LYS A 45 -3.44 13.33 -10.62
N ASN A 46 -4.09 14.50 -10.58
CA ASN A 46 -5.52 14.67 -10.87
C ASN A 46 -5.73 14.91 -12.36
#